data_AF-A0A3S1CZQ4-F1
#
_entry.id   AF-A0A3S1CZQ4-F1
#
_cell.length_a   1.000
_cell.length_b   1.000
_cell.length_c   1.000
_cell.angle_alpha   90.00
_cell.angle_beta   90.00
_cell.angle_gamma   90.00
#
_symmetry.space_group_name_H-M   'P 1'
#
loop_
_entity.id
_entity.type
_entity.pdbx_description
1 polymer ?
#
loop_
_entity_poly.entity_id
_entity_poly.type
_entity_poly.pdbx_seq_one_letter_code
_entity_poly.pdbx_strand_id
1 'polypeptide(L)' 'MENNKTPQEITEINKSIERNSKMLAFGLYLDEGMKAVERVFPEYKHFVLENKNNSFGEVKRKLFTFNLA' A
#
# COMPACT_ATOMS: atom_id res chain seq x y z
N MET A 1 25.76 -18.03 -7.31
CA MET A 1 26.13 -16.87 -6.47
C MET A 1 24.89 -16.51 -5.67
N GLU A 2 24.89 -16.78 -4.37
CA GLU A 2 23.80 -16.36 -3.49
C GLU A 2 23.89 -14.84 -3.31
N ASN A 3 22.89 -14.11 -3.83
CA ASN A 3 22.75 -12.67 -3.64
C ASN A 3 22.36 -12.41 -2.19
N ASN A 4 23.35 -12.25 -1.31
CA ASN A 4 23.13 -11.80 0.07
C ASN A 4 22.81 -10.30 0.05
N LYS A 5 21.52 -9.97 -0.11
CA LYS A 5 21.02 -8.60 0.05
C LYS A 5 21.38 -8.08 1.43
N THR A 6 21.80 -6.83 1.51
CA THR A 6 22.11 -6.17 2.77
C THR A 6 20.84 -5.95 3.62
N PRO A 7 20.93 -5.86 4.96
CA PRO A 7 19.77 -5.59 5.82
C PRO A 7 19.01 -4.29 5.45
N GLN A 8 19.71 -3.31 4.89
CA GLN A 8 19.14 -2.03 4.44
C GLN A 8 18.27 -2.23 3.20
N GLU A 9 18.75 -2.97 2.19
CA GLU A 9 17.98 -3.29 0.97
C GLU A 9 16.71 -4.10 1.29
N ILE A 10 16.81 -5.07 2.21
CA ILE A 10 15.64 -5.84 2.66
C ILE A 10 14.58 -4.92 3.29
N THR A 11 15.02 -3.93 4.06
CA THR A 11 14.13 -2.96 4.72
C THR A 11 13.42 -2.09 3.69
N GLU A 12 14.12 -1.61 2.67
CA GLU A 12 13.52 -0.82 1.57
C GLU A 12 12.53 -1.64 0.74
N ILE A 13 12.86 -2.90 0.45
CA ILE A 13 11.97 -3.84 -0.23
C ILE A 13 10.67 -4.02 0.56
N ASN A 14 10.77 -4.28 1.88
CA ASN A 14 9.59 -4.47 2.72
C ASN A 14 8.71 -3.20 2.76
N LYS A 15 9.32 -2.01 2.83
CA LYS A 15 8.59 -0.73 2.72
C LYS A 15 7.91 -0.55 1.36
N SER A 16 8.52 -1.01 0.28
CA SER A 16 7.93 -0.97 -1.06
C SER A 16 6.73 -1.90 -1.17
N ILE A 17 6.86 -3.15 -0.71
CA ILE A 17 5.78 -4.14 -0.68
C ILE A 17 4.59 -3.59 0.11
N GLU A 18 4.83 -3.09 1.32
CA GLU A 18 3.78 -2.52 2.18
C GLU A 18 3.01 -1.37 1.52
N ARG A 19 3.70 -0.44 0.85
CA ARG A 19 3.04 0.65 0.12
C ARG A 19 2.20 0.14 -1.06
N ASN A 20 2.73 -0.83 -1.80
CA ASN A 20 2.01 -1.42 -2.93
C ASN A 20 0.77 -2.19 -2.47
N SER A 21 0.87 -2.98 -1.40
CA SER A 21 -0.25 -3.70 -0.82
C SER A 21 -1.36 -2.75 -0.34
N LYS A 22 -0.98 -1.62 0.29
CA LYS A 22 -1.93 -0.55 0.65
C LYS A 22 -2.65 0.03 -0.57
N MET A 23 -1.95 0.28 -1.67
CA MET A 23 -2.61 0.75 -2.90
C MET A 23 -3.52 -0.30 -3.52
N LEU A 24 -3.14 -1.58 -3.51
CA LEU A 24 -3.98 -2.65 -4.02
C LEU A 24 -5.27 -2.78 -3.19
N ALA A 25 -5.18 -2.71 -1.86
CA ALA A 25 -6.34 -2.69 -0.99
C ALA A 25 -7.26 -1.49 -1.26
N PHE A 26 -6.69 -0.31 -1.51
CA PHE A 26 -7.47 0.87 -1.85
C PHE A 26 -8.12 0.77 -3.24
N GLY A 27 -7.41 0.21 -4.24
CA GLY A 27 -7.99 -0.08 -5.56
C GLY A 27 -9.18 -1.04 -5.46
N LEU A 28 -9.00 -2.15 -4.74
CA LEU A 28 -10.07 -3.13 -4.50
C LEU A 28 -11.30 -2.50 -3.81
N TYR A 29 -11.08 -1.57 -2.89
CA TYR A 29 -12.18 -0.80 -2.28
C TYR A 29 -12.97 0.02 -3.32
N LEU A 30 -12.29 0.69 -4.24
CA LEU A 30 -12.96 1.48 -5.27
C LEU A 30 -13.75 0.60 -6.24
N ASP A 31 -13.25 -0.61 -6.53
CA ASP A 31 -13.86 -1.53 -7.49
C ASP A 31 -15.02 -2.34 -6.88
N GLU A 32 -14.82 -2.92 -5.70
CA GLU A 32 -15.73 -3.91 -5.09
C GLU A 32 -16.22 -3.54 -3.67
N GLY A 33 -15.75 -2.41 -3.11
CA GLY A 33 -16.15 -1.92 -1.79
C GLY A 33 -15.47 -2.63 -0.61
N MET A 34 -15.86 -2.24 0.61
CA MET A 34 -15.19 -2.67 1.84
C MET A 34 -15.25 -4.18 2.10
N LYS A 35 -16.31 -4.88 1.68
CA LYS A 35 -16.42 -6.34 1.89
C LYS A 35 -15.33 -7.10 1.15
N ALA A 36 -14.90 -6.63 -0.02
CA ALA A 36 -13.81 -7.24 -0.77
C ALA A 36 -12.47 -7.02 -0.07
N VAL A 37 -12.23 -5.82 0.47
CA VAL A 37 -11.05 -5.52 1.29
C VAL A 37 -10.99 -6.40 2.53
N GLU A 38 -12.08 -6.56 3.27
CA GLU A 38 -12.13 -7.40 4.46
C GLU A 38 -11.82 -8.88 4.18
N ARG A 39 -12.10 -9.35 2.96
CA ARG A 39 -11.82 -10.72 2.52
C ARG A 39 -10.38 -10.91 2.03
N VAL A 40 -9.84 -9.96 1.26
CA VAL A 40 -8.57 -10.12 0.54
C VAL A 40 -7.40 -9.45 1.27
N PHE A 41 -7.66 -8.32 1.92
CA PHE A 41 -6.68 -7.45 2.58
C PHE A 41 -7.18 -6.97 3.96
N PRO A 42 -7.58 -7.89 4.87
CA PRO A 42 -8.16 -7.52 6.17
C PRO A 42 -7.25 -6.61 6.99
N GLU A 43 -5.93 -6.79 6.89
CA GLU A 43 -4.90 -5.99 7.56
C GLU A 43 -4.88 -4.52 7.12
N TYR A 44 -5.39 -4.21 5.93
CA TYR A 44 -5.43 -2.85 5.38
C TYR A 44 -6.80 -2.17 5.52
N LYS A 45 -7.76 -2.81 6.21
CA LYS A 45 -9.10 -2.23 6.46
C LYS A 45 -9.04 -0.82 7.05
N HIS A 46 -8.20 -0.62 8.08
CA HIS A 46 -8.10 0.67 8.76
C HIS A 46 -7.57 1.76 7.83
N PHE A 47 -6.53 1.43 7.04
CA PHE A 47 -5.95 2.32 6.04
C PHE A 47 -6.99 2.75 4.99
N VAL A 48 -7.80 1.81 4.50
CA VAL A 48 -8.86 2.12 3.53
C VAL A 48 -9.93 3.01 4.15
N LEU A 49 -10.38 2.72 5.38
CA LEU A 49 -11.39 3.54 6.07
C LEU A 49 -10.95 4.99 6.30
N GLU A 50 -9.68 5.20 6.67
CA GLU A 50 -9.08 6.53 6.81
C GLU A 50 -9.03 7.30 5.48
N ASN A 51 -8.98 6.58 4.36
CA ASN A 51 -8.77 7.17 3.04
C ASN A 51 -10.00 7.11 2.12
N LYS A 52 -11.13 6.57 2.57
CA LYS A 52 -12.33 6.31 1.75
C LYS A 52 -12.91 7.53 1.03
N ASN A 53 -12.66 8.73 1.56
CA ASN A 53 -13.12 10.00 1.00
C ASN A 53 -12.10 10.66 0.06
N ASN A 54 -10.92 10.06 -0.12
CA ASN A 54 -9.88 10.57 -1.02
C ASN A 54 -9.99 9.89 -2.38
N SER A 55 -9.52 10.56 -3.43
CA SER A 55 -9.29 9.98 -4.74
C SER A 55 -8.10 9.02 -4.74
N PHE A 56 -8.07 8.09 -5.70
CA PHE A 56 -6.94 7.19 -5.91
C PHE A 56 -5.60 7.94 -6.08
N GLY A 57 -5.63 9.08 -6.80
CA GLY A 57 -4.47 9.93 -7.00
C GLY A 57 -3.95 10.56 -5.69
N GLU A 58 -4.84 10.98 -4.79
CA GLU A 58 -4.45 11.51 -3.47
C GLU A 58 -3.84 10.44 -2.58
N VAL A 59 -4.40 9.23 -2.56
CA VAL A 59 -3.86 8.11 -1.79
C VAL A 59 -2.51 7.67 -2.34
N LYS A 60 -2.35 7.61 -3.67
CA LYS A 60 -1.06 7.36 -4.32
C LYS A 60 -0.03 8.41 -3.92
N ARG A 61 -0.38 9.70 -3.94
CA ARG A 61 0.53 10.75 -3.44
C ARG A 61 0.88 10.50 -1.97
N LYS A 62 -0.08 10.28 -1.09
CA LYS A 62 0.19 10.02 0.34
C LYS A 62 1.18 8.86 0.57
N LEU A 63 1.08 7.77 -0.21
CA LEU A 63 1.96 6.61 -0.03
C LEU A 63 3.34 6.76 -0.68
N PHE A 64 3.45 7.46 -1.81
CA PHE A 64 4.67 7.49 -2.62
C PHE A 64 5.39 8.84 -2.63
N THR A 65 4.95 9.82 -1.85
CA THR A 65 5.67 11.10 -1.76
C THR A 65 6.84 10.99 -0.77
N PHE A 66 8.01 10.54 -1.27
CA PHE A 66 9.36 10.91 -0.82
C PHE A 66 10.41 10.52 -1.90
N ASN A 67 10.79 11.51 -2.72
CA ASN A 67 12.13 11.76 -3.32
C ASN A 67 12.04 12.77 -4.50
N LEU A 68 11.72 14.03 -4.21
CA LEU A 68 12.05 15.21 -5.04
C LEU A 68 12.40 16.39 -4.12
N ALA A 69 13.26 16.15 -3.13
CA ALA A 69 13.96 17.17 -2.37
C ALA A 69 15.36 16.64 -2.02
#